data_AF-A0A2I0QIQ2-F1
#
_entry.id   AF-A0A2I0QIQ2-F1
#
_cell.length_a   1.000
_cell.length_b   1.000
_cell.length_c   1.000
_cell.angle_alpha   90.00
_cell.angle_beta   90.00
_cell.angle_gamma   90.00
#
_symmetry.space_group_name_H-M   'P 1'
#
loop_
_entity.id
_entity.type
_entity.pdbx_description
1 polymer ?
#
loop_
_entity_poly.entity_id
_entity_poly.type
_entity_poly.pdbx_seq_one_letter_code
_entity_poly.pdbx_strand_id
1 'polypeptide(L)'
;MSIVIDAKVFVLLVLYEDRSCKNEFEKCVRASKPQNTAEETCIKNISDVMKWIIREISSGREIYVTPQILAEFSNWLEKYVKGEKYYELMKEVAINFLKKNSSECYVEMNKILQEEKILIKFGFTDVSIYLCPKELNKDEKIIILTSDGKLAGFCRNNNINAWNVYDPNINNLLVG
;
A
#
# COMPACT_ATOMS: atom_id res chain seq x y z
N MET A 1 -14.20 -6.91 -4.53
CA MET A 1 -13.44 -6.39 -3.38
C MET A 1 -12.20 -5.80 -3.98
N SER A 2 -12.05 -4.51 -3.85
CA SER A 2 -10.94 -3.77 -4.45
C SER A 2 -10.00 -3.28 -3.37
N ILE A 3 -8.71 -3.22 -3.70
CA ILE A 3 -7.65 -2.92 -2.75
C ILE A 3 -7.00 -1.60 -3.14
N VAL A 4 -7.10 -0.57 -2.30
CA VAL A 4 -6.34 0.67 -2.45
C VAL A 4 -5.03 0.51 -1.66
N ILE A 5 -3.88 0.75 -2.29
CA ILE A 5 -2.57 0.57 -1.63
C ILE A 5 -1.81 1.90 -1.49
N ASP A 6 -1.22 2.11 -0.32
CA ASP A 6 -0.19 3.13 -0.06
C ASP A 6 1.10 2.85 -0.85
N ALA A 7 1.85 3.90 -1.22
CA ALA A 7 3.16 3.83 -1.86
C ALA A 7 4.14 2.89 -1.14
N LYS A 8 4.23 2.94 0.19
CA LYS A 8 5.14 2.03 0.93
C LYS A 8 4.68 0.58 0.89
N VAL A 9 3.37 0.33 0.94
CA VAL A 9 2.81 -1.02 0.78
C VAL A 9 3.09 -1.53 -0.63
N PHE A 10 3.04 -0.65 -1.63
CA PHE A 10 3.39 -1.01 -2.99
C PHE A 10 4.89 -1.33 -3.14
N VAL A 11 5.78 -0.60 -2.47
CA VAL A 11 7.21 -0.94 -2.40
C VAL A 11 7.44 -2.32 -1.78
N LEU A 12 6.78 -2.63 -0.66
CA LEU A 12 6.87 -3.95 -0.04
C LEU A 12 6.44 -5.06 -1.00
N LEU A 13 5.35 -4.84 -1.75
CA LEU A 13 4.82 -5.81 -2.70
C LEU A 13 5.80 -6.06 -3.86
N VAL A 14 6.35 -5.00 -4.46
CA VAL A 14 7.33 -5.11 -5.55
C VAL A 14 8.60 -5.82 -5.09
N LEU A 15 9.12 -5.46 -3.91
CA LEU A 15 10.30 -6.12 -3.34
C LEU A 15 10.04 -7.58 -2.96
N TYR A 16 8.80 -7.91 -2.59
CA TYR A 16 8.40 -9.27 -2.23
C TYR A 16 8.25 -10.18 -3.46
N GLU A 17 7.72 -9.65 -4.57
CA GLU A 17 7.54 -10.40 -5.82
C GLU A 17 8.88 -10.82 -6.45
N ASP A 18 9.93 -10.02 -6.30
CA ASP A 18 11.29 -10.39 -6.72
C ASP A 18 12.07 -11.08 -5.59
N ARG A 19 12.28 -12.39 -5.72
CA ARG A 19 13.06 -13.17 -4.75
C ARG A 19 14.50 -12.67 -4.56
N SER A 20 15.08 -12.00 -5.55
CA SER A 20 16.42 -11.39 -5.46
C SER A 20 16.45 -10.17 -4.51
N CYS A 21 15.28 -9.64 -4.16
CA CYS A 21 15.08 -8.47 -3.29
C CYS A 21 14.76 -8.82 -1.83
N LYS A 22 14.94 -10.08 -1.40
CA LYS A 22 14.67 -10.51 -0.02
C LYS A 22 15.32 -9.60 1.04
N ASN A 23 16.57 -9.23 0.85
CA ASN A 23 17.30 -8.40 1.81
C ASN A 23 16.74 -6.98 1.87
N GLU A 24 16.37 -6.40 0.72
CA GLU A 24 15.78 -5.08 0.60
C GLU A 24 14.36 -5.04 1.17
N PHE A 25 13.57 -6.10 0.95
CA PHE A 25 12.28 -6.30 1.59
C PHE A 25 12.41 -6.30 3.12
N GLU A 26 13.29 -7.12 3.69
CA GLU A 26 13.48 -7.17 5.14
C GLU A 26 13.98 -5.82 5.70
N LYS A 27 14.87 -5.12 4.99
CA LYS A 27 15.30 -3.76 5.35
C LYS A 27 14.13 -2.78 5.36
N CYS A 28 13.23 -2.86 4.38
CA CYS A 28 12.04 -2.02 4.33
C CYS A 28 11.11 -2.27 5.53
N VAL A 29 10.86 -3.55 5.85
CA VAL A 29 10.06 -3.95 7.02
C VAL A 29 10.69 -3.46 8.32
N ARG A 30 12.00 -3.65 8.52
CA ARG A 30 12.72 -3.20 9.73
C ARG A 30 12.58 -1.70 9.95
N ALA A 31 12.65 -0.90 8.89
CA ALA A 31 12.60 0.56 8.96
C ALA A 31 11.25 1.11 9.47
N SER A 32 10.17 0.32 9.39
CA SER A 32 8.82 0.73 9.82
C SER A 32 8.25 -0.17 10.93
N LYS A 33 9.08 -1.05 11.50
CA LYS A 33 8.68 -2.01 12.54
C LYS A 33 8.24 -1.28 13.83
N PRO A 34 7.12 -1.68 14.46
CA PRO A 34 6.77 -1.23 15.80
C PRO A 34 7.83 -1.63 16.84
N GLN A 35 8.16 -0.74 17.78
CA GLN A 35 9.19 -0.98 18.80
C GLN A 35 8.97 -2.28 19.61
N ASN A 36 7.70 -2.62 19.87
CA ASN A 36 7.31 -3.74 20.72
C ASN A 36 7.08 -5.07 19.97
N THR A 37 7.37 -5.13 18.67
CA THR A 37 7.19 -6.37 17.87
C THR A 37 8.54 -7.00 17.59
N ALA A 38 8.67 -8.31 17.83
CA ALA A 38 9.85 -9.07 17.44
C ALA A 38 10.04 -8.98 15.92
N GLU A 39 11.29 -8.82 15.48
CA GLU A 39 11.60 -8.58 14.07
C GLU A 39 11.10 -9.71 13.16
N GLU A 40 11.42 -10.95 13.51
CA GLU A 40 11.03 -12.14 12.74
C GLU A 40 9.50 -12.25 12.63
N THR A 41 8.78 -11.93 13.71
CA THR A 41 7.31 -11.89 13.71
C THR A 41 6.79 -10.81 12.77
N CYS A 42 7.39 -9.62 12.77
CA CYS A 42 7.00 -8.54 11.87
C CYS A 42 7.23 -8.91 10.39
N ILE A 43 8.41 -9.45 10.06
CA ILE A 43 8.75 -9.91 8.70
C ILE A 43 7.78 -10.99 8.24
N LYS A 44 7.45 -11.95 9.12
CA LYS A 44 6.47 -12.99 8.81
C LYS A 44 5.09 -12.41 8.54
N ASN A 45 4.59 -11.53 9.41
CA ASN A 45 3.28 -10.91 9.26
C ASN A 45 3.18 -10.12 7.95
N ILE A 46 4.17 -9.28 7.64
CA ILE A 46 4.18 -8.52 6.38
C ILE A 46 4.24 -9.47 5.18
N SER A 47 5.04 -10.54 5.25
CA SER A 47 5.10 -11.55 4.19
C SER A 47 3.74 -12.23 3.97
N ASP A 48 3.00 -12.54 5.03
CA ASP A 48 1.67 -13.13 4.95
C ASP A 48 0.64 -12.15 4.37
N VAL A 49 0.75 -10.85 4.67
CA VAL A 49 -0.03 -9.79 4.00
C VAL A 49 0.29 -9.73 2.51
N MET A 50 1.58 -9.77 2.10
CA MET A 50 1.93 -9.75 0.68
C MET A 50 1.37 -10.97 -0.07
N LYS A 51 1.48 -12.17 0.52
CA LYS A 51 0.85 -13.39 -0.04
C LYS A 51 -0.66 -13.23 -0.18
N TRP A 52 -1.32 -12.64 0.81
CA TRP A 52 -2.75 -12.39 0.75
C TRP A 52 -3.09 -11.45 -0.40
N ILE A 53 -2.36 -10.33 -0.56
CA ILE A 53 -2.55 -9.39 -1.69
C ILE A 53 -2.44 -10.14 -3.02
N ILE A 54 -1.37 -10.92 -3.23
CA ILE A 54 -1.13 -11.67 -4.46
C ILE A 54 -2.27 -12.66 -4.74
N ARG A 55 -2.79 -13.33 -3.70
CA ARG A 55 -3.92 -14.25 -3.81
C ARG A 55 -5.20 -13.54 -4.23
N GLU A 56 -5.48 -12.37 -3.65
CA GLU A 56 -6.67 -11.58 -4.01
C GLU A 56 -6.58 -11.11 -5.47
N ILE A 57 -5.42 -10.60 -5.91
CA ILE A 57 -5.18 -10.25 -7.32
C ILE A 57 -5.43 -11.46 -8.23
N SER A 58 -4.86 -12.61 -7.89
CA SER A 58 -5.00 -13.86 -8.66
C SER A 58 -6.45 -14.34 -8.74
N SER A 59 -7.29 -13.92 -7.78
CA SER A 59 -8.74 -14.20 -7.73
C SER A 59 -9.57 -13.15 -8.47
N GLY A 60 -8.92 -12.27 -9.26
CA GLY A 60 -9.56 -11.23 -10.04
C GLY A 60 -9.91 -9.97 -9.25
N ARG A 61 -9.32 -9.76 -8.06
CA ARG A 61 -9.44 -8.47 -7.36
C ARG A 61 -8.51 -7.45 -7.98
N GLU A 62 -9.00 -6.22 -8.06
CA GLU A 62 -8.27 -5.12 -8.65
C GLU A 62 -7.55 -4.30 -7.58
N ILE A 63 -6.35 -3.83 -7.90
CA ILE A 63 -5.62 -2.88 -7.09
C ILE A 63 -5.80 -1.48 -7.65
N TYR A 64 -6.10 -0.53 -6.76
CA TYR A 64 -6.21 0.87 -7.09
C TYR A 64 -5.04 1.65 -6.51
N VAL A 65 -4.47 2.51 -7.35
CA VAL A 65 -3.42 3.46 -6.99
C VAL A 65 -3.82 4.85 -7.44
N THR A 66 -3.46 5.88 -6.66
CA THR A 66 -3.64 7.27 -7.09
C THR A 66 -2.36 7.77 -7.79
N PRO A 67 -2.45 8.82 -8.64
CA PRO A 67 -1.26 9.43 -9.23
C PRO A 67 -0.21 9.88 -8.19
N GLN A 68 -0.66 10.33 -7.01
CA GLN A 68 0.19 10.73 -5.89
C GLN A 68 1.00 9.53 -5.35
N ILE A 69 0.37 8.35 -5.26
CA ILE A 69 1.06 7.11 -4.89
C ILE A 69 2.13 6.74 -5.91
N LEU A 70 1.83 6.85 -7.21
CA LEU A 70 2.81 6.56 -8.27
C LEU A 70 4.03 7.50 -8.20
N ALA A 71 3.81 8.78 -7.89
CA ALA A 71 4.89 9.75 -7.70
C ALA A 71 5.75 9.46 -6.46
N GLU A 72 5.15 8.98 -5.37
CA GLU A 72 5.89 8.61 -4.16
C GLU A 72 6.58 7.25 -4.24
N PHE A 73 5.98 6.30 -4.96
CA PHE A 73 6.42 4.93 -5.04
C PHE A 73 7.87 4.81 -5.54
N SER A 74 8.20 5.48 -6.64
CA SER A 74 9.56 5.46 -7.22
C SER A 74 10.60 5.98 -6.21
N ASN A 75 10.30 7.10 -5.56
CA ASN A 75 11.15 7.71 -4.53
C ASN A 75 11.34 6.79 -3.31
N TRP A 76 10.29 6.08 -2.89
CA TRP A 76 10.39 5.11 -1.81
C TRP A 76 11.21 3.89 -2.21
N LEU A 77 10.98 3.34 -3.41
CA LEU A 77 11.70 2.18 -3.90
C LEU A 77 13.20 2.47 -4.02
N GLU A 78 13.54 3.65 -4.51
CA GLU A 78 14.93 4.08 -4.68
C GLU A 78 15.69 4.15 -3.35
N LYS A 79 15.01 4.26 -2.19
CA LYS A 79 15.70 4.22 -0.88
C LYS A 79 16.30 2.86 -0.57
N TYR A 80 15.79 1.79 -1.17
CA TYR A 80 16.16 0.41 -0.88
C TYR A 80 16.95 -0.24 -2.01
N VAL A 81 16.67 0.14 -3.26
CA VAL A 81 17.30 -0.41 -4.46
C VAL A 81 17.88 0.72 -5.30
N LYS A 82 19.12 0.56 -5.76
CA LYS A 82 19.88 1.58 -6.52
C LYS A 82 20.46 0.99 -7.81
N GLY A 83 20.84 1.87 -8.74
CA GLY A 83 21.57 1.50 -9.95
C GLY A 83 20.79 0.57 -10.89
N GLU A 84 21.49 -0.31 -11.60
CA GLU A 84 20.88 -1.22 -12.59
C GLU A 84 19.76 -2.07 -11.99
N LYS A 85 19.94 -2.58 -10.76
CA LYS A 85 18.92 -3.35 -10.05
C LYS A 85 17.61 -2.58 -9.87
N TYR A 86 17.66 -1.27 -9.66
CA TYR A 86 16.46 -0.43 -9.56
C TYR A 86 15.71 -0.37 -10.90
N TYR A 87 16.44 -0.17 -12.00
CA TYR A 87 15.85 -0.10 -13.33
C TYR A 87 15.23 -1.44 -13.75
N GLU A 88 15.92 -2.55 -13.49
CA GLU A 88 15.40 -3.90 -13.74
C GLU A 88 14.14 -4.16 -12.93
N LEU A 89 14.15 -3.87 -11.62
CA LEU A 89 12.99 -4.07 -10.76
C LEU A 89 11.81 -3.18 -11.18
N MET A 90 12.05 -1.92 -11.51
CA MET A 90 11.02 -1.01 -11.98
C MET A 90 10.38 -1.51 -13.28
N LYS A 91 11.21 -1.92 -14.25
CA LYS A 91 10.75 -2.32 -15.58
C LYS A 91 10.09 -3.70 -15.57
N GLU A 92 10.75 -4.69 -15.00
CA GLU A 92 10.36 -6.09 -15.11
C GLU A 92 9.30 -6.49 -14.08
N VAL A 93 9.25 -5.80 -12.93
CA VAL A 93 8.29 -6.12 -11.85
C VAL A 93 7.25 -5.01 -11.69
N ALA A 94 7.64 -3.79 -11.31
CA ALA A 94 6.67 -2.76 -10.91
C ALA A 94 5.75 -2.32 -12.07
N ILE A 95 6.31 -1.98 -13.23
CA ILE A 95 5.53 -1.56 -14.40
C ILE A 95 4.66 -2.71 -14.92
N ASN A 96 5.21 -3.93 -14.98
CA ASN A 96 4.46 -5.10 -15.41
C ASN A 96 3.32 -5.46 -14.46
N PHE A 97 3.54 -5.31 -13.15
CA PHE A 97 2.53 -5.48 -12.13
C PHE A 97 1.39 -4.48 -12.32
N LEU A 98 1.71 -3.19 -12.47
CA LEU A 98 0.68 -2.15 -12.65
C LEU A 98 -0.17 -2.40 -13.89
N LYS A 99 0.47 -2.71 -15.03
CA LYS A 99 -0.22 -2.97 -16.29
C LYS A 99 -1.21 -4.14 -16.24
N LYS A 100 -0.94 -5.15 -15.40
CA LYS A 100 -1.73 -6.39 -15.35
C LYS A 100 -2.78 -6.39 -14.26
N ASN A 101 -2.48 -5.75 -13.12
CA ASN A 101 -3.19 -5.98 -11.87
C ASN A 101 -3.80 -4.72 -11.26
N SER A 102 -3.60 -3.55 -11.87
CA SER A 102 -4.03 -2.28 -11.26
C SER A 102 -4.79 -1.36 -12.20
N SER A 103 -5.67 -0.57 -11.58
CA SER A 103 -6.33 0.59 -12.18
C SER A 103 -5.97 1.87 -11.44
N GLU A 104 -6.06 2.98 -12.14
CA GLU A 104 -5.88 4.29 -11.55
C GLU A 104 -7.17 4.76 -10.88
N CYS A 105 -7.04 5.28 -9.67
CA CYS A 105 -8.08 6.02 -8.96
C CYS A 105 -7.74 7.50 -9.00
N TYR A 106 -8.34 8.23 -9.94
CA TYR A 106 -8.12 9.66 -10.05
C TYR A 106 -9.00 10.43 -9.06
N VAL A 107 -8.35 11.11 -8.11
CA VAL A 107 -9.03 12.04 -7.19
C VAL A 107 -8.73 13.47 -7.63
N GLU A 108 -9.78 14.20 -7.99
CA GLU A 108 -9.65 15.59 -8.42
C GLU A 108 -9.01 16.47 -7.34
N MET A 109 -8.11 17.37 -7.77
CA MET A 109 -7.44 18.32 -6.88
C MET A 109 -8.44 19.11 -6.03
N ASN A 110 -9.55 19.57 -6.60
CA ASN A 110 -10.55 20.34 -5.87
C ASN A 110 -11.18 19.55 -4.71
N LYS A 111 -11.37 18.23 -4.87
CA LYS A 111 -11.90 17.37 -3.80
C LYS A 111 -10.88 17.20 -2.68
N ILE A 112 -9.59 17.08 -3.02
CA ILE A 112 -8.50 17.05 -2.02
C ILE A 112 -8.45 18.36 -1.24
N LEU A 113 -8.52 19.51 -1.93
CA LEU A 113 -8.45 20.83 -1.30
C LEU A 113 -9.66 21.14 -0.41
N GLN A 114 -10.83 20.55 -0.68
CA GLN A 114 -12.01 20.67 0.17
C GLN A 114 -11.84 19.97 1.54
N GLU A 115 -10.94 19.01 1.66
CA GLU A 115 -10.66 18.27 2.89
C GLU A 115 -9.56 18.96 3.74
N GLU A 116 -9.58 20.30 3.85
CA GLU A 116 -8.51 21.13 4.42
C GLU A 116 -7.97 20.61 5.77
N LYS A 117 -8.85 20.26 6.71
CA LYS A 117 -8.46 19.75 8.03
C LYS A 117 -7.69 18.43 7.96
N ILE A 118 -8.09 17.54 7.05
CA ILE A 118 -7.45 16.24 6.84
C ILE A 118 -6.14 16.45 6.09
N LEU A 119 -6.14 17.34 5.11
CA LEU A 119 -4.99 17.71 4.30
C LEU A 119 -3.85 18.28 5.14
N ILE A 120 -4.13 19.19 6.08
CA ILE A 120 -3.13 19.72 7.00
C ILE A 120 -2.52 18.62 7.88
N LYS A 121 -3.32 17.61 8.24
CA LYS A 121 -2.91 16.54 9.16
C LYS A 121 -2.09 15.44 8.48
N PHE A 122 -2.44 15.08 7.25
CA PHE A 122 -1.93 13.88 6.57
C PHE A 122 -1.22 14.16 5.24
N GLY A 123 -1.40 15.35 4.65
CA GLY A 123 -0.82 15.69 3.35
C GLY A 123 -1.61 15.15 2.15
N PHE A 124 -1.17 15.54 0.95
CA PHE A 124 -1.91 15.31 -0.30
C PHE A 124 -2.09 13.84 -0.65
N THR A 125 -1.03 13.03 -0.49
CA THR A 125 -1.04 11.60 -0.84
C THR A 125 -2.03 10.84 0.02
N ASP A 126 -1.95 10.99 1.34
CA ASP A 126 -2.85 10.30 2.27
C ASP A 126 -4.31 10.73 2.11
N VAL A 127 -4.56 12.02 1.83
CA VAL A 127 -5.93 12.48 1.51
C VAL A 127 -6.43 11.84 0.21
N SER A 128 -5.59 11.71 -0.82
CA SER A 128 -5.98 11.03 -2.06
C SER A 128 -6.35 9.56 -1.80
N ILE A 129 -5.63 8.87 -0.90
CA ILE A 129 -5.94 7.49 -0.49
C ILE A 129 -7.27 7.43 0.26
N TYR A 130 -7.50 8.36 1.19
CA TYR A 130 -8.74 8.45 1.96
C TYR A 130 -9.96 8.73 1.07
N LEU A 131 -9.81 9.57 0.04
CA LEU A 131 -10.89 9.91 -0.88
C LEU A 131 -11.13 8.83 -1.94
N CYS A 132 -10.11 8.03 -2.29
CA CYS A 132 -10.23 7.06 -3.37
C CYS A 132 -11.44 6.11 -3.22
N PRO A 133 -11.72 5.48 -2.07
CA PRO A 133 -12.93 4.64 -1.93
C PRO A 133 -14.26 5.35 -2.16
N LYS A 134 -14.31 6.68 -2.01
CA LYS A 134 -15.52 7.49 -2.26
C LYS A 134 -15.72 7.79 -3.73
N GLU A 135 -14.64 7.79 -4.50
CA GLU A 135 -14.63 7.97 -5.95
C GLU A 135 -14.91 6.66 -6.69
N LEU A 136 -14.54 5.53 -6.09
CA LEU A 136 -14.84 4.19 -6.58
C LEU A 136 -16.30 3.81 -6.32
N ASN A 137 -16.80 2.83 -7.08
CA ASN A 137 -18.21 2.48 -7.12
C ASN A 137 -18.76 2.00 -5.75
N LYS A 138 -19.92 2.53 -5.31
CA LYS A 138 -20.44 2.37 -3.94
C LYS A 138 -20.82 0.93 -3.55
N ASP A 139 -21.05 0.07 -4.54
CA ASP A 139 -21.46 -1.32 -4.31
C ASP A 139 -20.26 -2.26 -4.11
N GLU A 140 -19.03 -1.76 -4.26
CA GLU A 140 -17.84 -2.57 -4.05
C GLU A 140 -17.31 -2.48 -2.60
N LYS A 141 -17.03 -3.64 -2.00
CA LYS A 141 -16.25 -3.72 -0.77
C LYS A 141 -14.81 -3.27 -1.06
N ILE A 142 -14.42 -2.09 -0.60
CA ILE A 142 -13.07 -1.55 -0.79
C ILE A 142 -12.28 -1.67 0.52
N ILE A 143 -11.00 -1.99 0.41
CA ILE A 143 -10.06 -2.01 1.53
C ILE A 143 -8.85 -1.13 1.22
N ILE A 144 -8.47 -0.27 2.16
CA ILE A 144 -7.21 0.46 2.12
C ILE A 144 -6.14 -0.34 2.87
N LEU A 145 -5.00 -0.60 2.24
CA LEU A 145 -3.80 -1.10 2.89
C LEU A 145 -2.78 0.03 2.98
N THR A 146 -2.38 0.38 4.20
CA THR A 146 -1.39 1.44 4.44
C THR A 146 -0.34 1.00 5.44
N SER A 147 0.83 1.64 5.36
CA SER A 147 1.87 1.54 6.40
C SER A 147 1.68 2.57 7.53
N ASP A 148 0.81 3.56 7.33
CA ASP A 148 0.53 4.60 8.32
C ASP A 148 -0.64 4.19 9.24
N GLY A 149 -0.31 3.91 10.50
CA GLY A 149 -1.30 3.54 11.51
C GLY A 149 -2.28 4.66 11.88
N LYS A 150 -1.87 5.93 11.78
CA LYS A 150 -2.74 7.09 12.03
C LYS A 150 -3.73 7.24 10.88
N LEU A 151 -3.31 7.03 9.63
CA LEU A 151 -4.21 7.03 8.47
C LEU A 151 -5.22 5.88 8.57
N ALA A 152 -4.76 4.65 8.83
CA ALA A 152 -5.64 3.50 8.99
C ALA A 152 -6.67 3.70 10.12
N GLY A 153 -6.26 4.26 11.26
CA GLY A 153 -7.17 4.62 12.35
C GLY A 153 -8.18 5.69 11.94
N PHE A 154 -7.72 6.73 11.23
CA PHE A 154 -8.58 7.80 10.75
C PHE A 154 -9.63 7.31 9.74
N CYS A 155 -9.24 6.51 8.75
CA CYS A 155 -10.17 5.92 7.78
C CYS A 155 -11.25 5.07 8.47
N ARG A 156 -10.87 4.22 9.43
CA ARG A 156 -11.82 3.40 10.20
C ARG A 156 -12.82 4.24 10.99
N ASN A 157 -12.37 5.32 11.63
CA ASN A 157 -13.25 6.25 12.33
C ASN A 157 -14.24 6.98 11.40
N ASN A 158 -13.98 6.97 10.09
CA ASN A 158 -14.85 7.53 9.06
C ASN A 158 -15.57 6.42 8.24
N ASN A 159 -15.73 5.22 8.81
CA ASN A 159 -16.41 4.08 8.19
C ASN A 159 -15.78 3.58 6.89
N ILE A 160 -14.48 3.80 6.70
CA ILE A 160 -13.71 3.25 5.58
C ILE A 160 -12.89 2.07 6.09
N ASN A 161 -13.02 0.92 5.45
CA ASN A 161 -12.25 -0.27 5.80
C ASN A 161 -10.78 -0.06 5.44
N ALA A 162 -9.93 0.07 6.46
CA ALA A 162 -8.51 0.35 6.28
C ALA A 162 -7.67 -0.43 7.30
N TRP A 163 -6.62 -1.09 6.83
CA TRP A 163 -5.70 -1.87 7.65
C TRP A 163 -4.29 -1.28 7.59
N ASN A 164 -3.65 -1.22 8.76
CA ASN A 164 -2.22 -0.98 8.83
C ASN A 164 -1.50 -2.31 8.66
N VAL A 165 -0.64 -2.43 7.64
CA VAL A 165 0.10 -3.67 7.38
C VAL A 165 1.03 -4.08 8.53
N TYR A 166 1.45 -3.13 9.37
CA TYR A 166 2.27 -3.35 10.55
C TYR A 166 1.46 -3.62 11.83
N ASP A 167 0.12 -3.72 11.76
CA ASP A 167 -0.69 -4.12 12.91
C ASP A 167 -0.37 -5.59 13.27
N PRO A 168 0.06 -5.88 14.50
CA PRO A 168 0.39 -7.25 14.92
C PRO A 168 -0.79 -8.22 14.80
N ASN A 169 -2.03 -7.72 14.78
CA ASN A 169 -3.24 -8.52 14.65
C ASN A 169 -3.76 -8.63 13.22
N ILE A 170 -3.06 -8.10 12.22
CA ILE A 170 -3.56 -8.07 10.83
C ILE A 170 -3.86 -9.47 10.29
N ASN A 171 -3.11 -10.50 10.70
CA ASN A 171 -3.33 -11.87 10.26
C ASN A 171 -4.72 -12.41 10.62
N ASN A 172 -5.33 -11.93 11.72
CA ASN A 172 -6.70 -12.31 12.07
C ASN A 172 -7.72 -11.77 11.07
N LEU A 173 -7.37 -10.69 10.37
CA LEU A 173 -8.20 -10.04 9.35
C LEU A 173 -8.02 -10.68 7.97
N LEU A 174 -6.93 -11.42 7.73
CA LEU A 174 -6.63 -12.08 6.44
C LEU A 174 -7.43 -13.39 6.21
N VAL A 175 -8.09 -13.91 7.25
CA VAL A 175 -8.82 -15.20 7.26
C VAL A 175 -10.32 -15.05 6.97
N GLY A 176 -10.84 -13.81 6.97
CA GLY A 176 -12.24 -13.49 6.65
C GLY A 176 -12.44 -12.98 5.23
#